data_AF-A0A975F322-F1
#
_entry.id   AF-A0A975F322-F1
#
_cell.length_a   1.000
_cell.length_b   1.000
_cell.length_c   1.000
_cell.angle_alpha   90.00
_cell.angle_beta   90.00
_cell.angle_gamma   90.00
#
_symmetry.space_group_name_H-M   'P 1'
#
loop_
_entity.id
_entity.type
_entity.pdbx_description
1 polymer ?
#
loop_
_entity_poly.entity_id
_entity_poly.type
_entity_poly.pdbx_seq_one_letter_code
_entity_poly.pdbx_strand_id
1 'polypeptide(L)'
;MKKVYFFCSLTWLVFLFMGCAKSNKTIIRQQHFEEGVQSPTTVEELKNAIAKYQNRVADIQLAQAQIGIWYKILGTRYLDNKMYGEALKTFQKAIEYFPTNQNLYYYVGLCAGYMAHSALDYDATASDTKKYNYLKLSESAYLEALRIEPRYARALYGLSILYVFELDENEKAVPLLEKLLTIETRNVDAMFVLARAYYSTYEFDKAAAVYDKIIQTTKSDERKKEAQANKKIVLDAAYAK
;
A
#
# COMPACT_ATOMS: atom_id res chain seq x y z
N MET A 1 43.41 22.65 64.94
CA MET A 1 43.33 24.11 64.74
C MET A 1 43.33 24.41 63.24
N LYS A 2 42.49 25.37 62.84
CA LYS A 2 42.19 25.85 61.48
C LYS A 2 43.45 26.16 60.65
N LYS A 3 43.41 25.89 59.33
CA LYS A 3 43.15 26.91 58.30
C LYS A 3 43.14 26.28 56.89
N VAL A 4 41.99 26.44 56.25
CA VAL A 4 41.74 26.34 54.82
C VAL A 4 42.36 27.55 54.13
N TYR A 5 43.03 27.38 52.99
CA TYR A 5 43.04 28.36 51.90
C TYR A 5 43.05 27.69 50.53
N PHE A 6 42.07 28.09 49.75
CA PHE A 6 41.76 27.76 48.36
C PHE A 6 42.81 28.40 47.43
N PHE A 7 43.41 27.65 46.50
CA PHE A 7 44.04 28.23 45.33
C PHE A 7 43.32 27.74 44.09
N CYS A 8 42.72 28.70 43.40
CA CYS A 8 41.85 28.54 42.23
C CYS A 8 42.71 28.13 41.02
N SER A 9 42.67 26.87 40.58
CA SER A 9 43.20 26.46 39.28
C SER A 9 42.07 26.45 38.25
N LEU A 10 42.05 27.50 37.44
CA LEU A 10 41.15 27.65 36.30
C LEU A 10 41.53 26.63 35.22
N THR A 11 40.88 25.46 35.21
CA THR A 11 40.92 24.52 34.08
C THR A 11 39.50 24.21 33.64
N TRP A 12 38.94 25.15 32.86
CA TRP A 12 37.70 24.95 32.14
C TRP A 12 38.04 24.27 30.81
N LEU A 13 38.10 22.93 30.83
CA LEU A 13 38.23 22.09 29.63
C LEU A 13 36.84 21.52 29.33
N VAL A 14 36.00 22.35 28.75
CA VAL A 14 34.62 22.01 28.37
C VAL A 14 34.37 22.55 26.96
N PHE A 15 34.22 21.60 26.04
CA PHE A 15 33.50 21.66 24.76
C PHE A 15 34.17 22.36 23.56
N LEU A 16 34.82 21.53 22.73
CA LEU A 16 34.87 21.73 21.28
C LEU A 16 34.51 20.42 20.57
N PHE A 17 33.25 20.02 20.68
CA PHE A 17 32.58 19.22 19.65
C PHE A 17 31.31 19.97 19.22
N MET A 18 31.47 21.18 18.68
CA MET A 18 30.43 21.74 17.81
C MET A 18 30.55 21.05 16.46
N GLY A 19 29.79 19.97 16.31
CA GLY A 19 29.50 19.40 15.00
C GLY A 19 28.99 20.52 14.08
N CYS A 20 29.66 20.69 12.94
CA CYS A 20 29.20 21.56 11.87
C CYS A 20 27.94 20.97 11.24
N ALA A 21 26.80 21.08 11.92
CA ALA A 21 25.52 21.05 11.23
C ALA A 21 25.42 22.36 10.43
N LYS A 22 25.75 22.31 9.14
CA LYS A 22 25.56 23.47 8.26
C LYS A 22 24.10 23.91 8.40
N SER A 23 23.90 25.13 8.89
CA SER A 23 22.57 25.74 8.98
C SER A 23 21.91 25.72 7.61
N ASN A 24 20.61 25.41 7.56
CA ASN A 24 19.84 25.43 6.32
C ASN A 24 19.98 26.78 5.59
N LYS A 25 20.12 27.89 6.34
CA LYS A 25 20.40 29.23 5.79
C LYS A 25 21.75 29.32 5.07
N THR A 26 22.78 28.64 5.55
CA THR A 26 24.10 28.61 4.92
C THR A 26 24.06 27.81 3.61
N ILE A 27 23.30 26.71 3.59
CA ILE A 27 23.11 25.88 2.37
C ILE A 27 22.31 26.66 1.32
N ILE A 28 21.20 27.30 1.71
CA ILE A 28 20.38 28.15 0.83
C ILE A 28 21.22 29.30 0.26
N ARG A 29 22.00 29.99 1.12
CA ARG A 29 22.88 31.08 0.68
C ARG A 29 23.94 30.59 -0.31
N GLN A 30 24.51 29.41 -0.08
CA GLN A 30 25.51 28.81 -0.96
C GLN A 30 24.91 28.41 -2.33
N GLN A 31 23.68 27.90 -2.35
CA GLN A 31 22.96 27.57 -3.59
C GLN A 31 22.64 28.80 -4.44
N HIS A 32 22.33 29.94 -3.83
CA HIS A 32 22.18 31.20 -4.56
C HIS A 32 23.48 31.63 -5.26
N PHE A 33 24.63 31.43 -4.63
CA PHE A 33 25.94 31.72 -5.23
C PHE A 33 26.32 30.74 -6.34
N GLU A 34 26.02 29.45 -6.17
CA GLU A 34 26.34 28.39 -7.16
C GLU A 34 25.62 28.58 -8.51
N GLU A 35 24.47 29.24 -8.52
CA GLU A 35 23.73 29.54 -9.73
C GLU A 35 24.07 30.90 -10.35
N GLY A 36 24.97 31.70 -9.77
CA GLY A 36 25.41 32.96 -10.37
C GLY A 36 24.29 33.97 -10.66
N VAL A 37 23.09 33.79 -10.07
CA VAL A 37 22.04 34.80 -10.10
C VAL A 37 22.45 35.91 -9.13
N GLN A 38 22.72 37.10 -9.68
CA GLN A 38 23.10 38.27 -8.88
C GLN A 38 21.88 38.89 -8.18
N SER A 39 21.90 40.19 -7.90
CA SER A 39 20.73 40.96 -7.44
C SER A 39 20.01 41.55 -8.65
N PRO A 40 19.08 40.83 -9.31
CA PRO A 40 18.37 41.33 -10.48
C PRO A 40 17.57 42.59 -10.14
N THR A 41 17.70 43.63 -10.96
CA THR A 41 17.03 44.92 -10.78
C THR A 41 16.09 45.28 -11.93
N THR A 42 16.30 44.71 -13.12
CA THR A 42 15.41 44.92 -14.26
C THR A 42 14.39 43.80 -14.42
N VAL A 43 13.28 44.08 -15.09
CA VAL A 43 12.24 43.07 -15.40
C VAL A 43 12.84 41.89 -16.16
N GLU A 44 13.78 42.13 -17.07
CA GLU A 44 14.42 41.08 -17.86
C GLU A 44 15.37 40.22 -17.01
N GLU A 45 16.18 40.84 -16.14
CA GLU A 45 17.02 40.12 -15.18
C GLU A 45 16.19 39.26 -14.22
N LEU A 46 15.04 39.78 -13.75
CA LEU A 46 14.10 39.05 -12.91
C LEU A 46 13.49 37.85 -13.63
N LYS A 47 13.08 38.01 -14.91
CA LYS A 47 12.57 36.91 -15.73
C LYS A 47 13.62 35.82 -15.93
N ASN A 48 14.86 36.20 -16.25
CA ASN A 48 15.96 35.25 -16.44
C ASN A 48 16.31 34.51 -15.14
N ALA A 49 16.27 35.19 -13.99
CA ALA A 49 16.43 34.55 -12.68
C ALA A 49 15.34 33.51 -12.41
N ILE A 50 14.07 33.84 -12.66
CA ILE A 50 12.94 32.91 -12.51
C ILE A 50 13.11 31.69 -13.42
N ALA A 51 13.42 31.90 -14.70
CA ALA A 51 13.60 30.82 -15.68
C ALA A 51 14.70 29.83 -15.25
N LYS A 52 15.80 30.32 -14.66
CA LYS A 52 16.89 29.46 -14.18
C LYS A 52 16.43 28.50 -13.07
N TYR A 53 15.73 29.02 -12.07
CA TYR A 53 15.20 28.20 -10.99
C TYR A 53 14.07 27.28 -11.46
N GLN A 54 13.25 27.70 -12.43
CA GLN A 54 12.23 26.83 -13.02
C GLN A 54 12.84 25.60 -13.70
N ASN A 55 13.93 25.76 -14.45
CA ASN A 55 14.65 24.63 -15.05
C ASN A 55 15.22 23.69 -13.98
N ARG A 56 15.81 24.24 -12.91
CA ARG A 56 16.31 23.41 -11.79
C ARG A 56 15.19 22.66 -11.08
N VAL A 57 14.05 23.30 -10.86
CA VAL A 57 12.87 22.65 -10.28
C VAL A 57 12.42 21.49 -11.19
N ALA A 58 12.40 21.69 -12.51
CA ALA A 58 12.08 20.63 -13.46
C ALA A 58 13.08 19.46 -13.39
N ASP A 59 14.39 19.74 -13.35
CA ASP A 59 15.42 18.71 -13.22
C ASP A 59 15.30 17.92 -11.90
N ILE A 60 15.04 18.60 -10.79
CA ILE A 60 14.81 17.97 -9.49
C ILE A 60 13.56 17.10 -9.51
N GLN A 61 12.46 17.59 -10.10
CA GLN A 61 11.23 16.82 -10.25
C GLN A 61 11.44 15.57 -11.11
N LEU A 62 12.20 15.67 -12.20
CA LEU A 62 12.58 14.53 -13.03
C LEU A 62 13.41 13.51 -12.23
N ALA A 63 14.41 13.96 -11.48
CA ALA A 63 15.22 13.09 -10.64
C ALA A 63 14.38 12.39 -9.55
N GLN A 64 13.49 13.12 -8.88
CA GLN A 64 12.56 12.55 -7.89
C GLN A 64 11.65 11.49 -8.52
N ALA A 65 11.08 11.76 -9.70
CA ALA A 65 10.27 10.79 -10.42
C ALA A 65 11.06 9.52 -10.75
N GLN A 66 12.33 9.65 -11.16
CA GLN A 66 13.20 8.49 -11.41
C GLN A 66 13.44 7.66 -10.15
N ILE A 67 13.71 8.30 -9.01
CA ILE A 67 13.86 7.60 -7.71
C ILE A 67 12.58 6.81 -7.39
N GLY A 68 11.41 7.43 -7.54
CA GLY A 68 10.14 6.75 -7.37
C GLY A 68 10.00 5.52 -8.29
N ILE A 69 10.39 5.64 -9.57
CA ILE A 69 10.34 4.53 -10.54
C ILE A 69 11.22 3.37 -10.06
N TRP A 70 12.42 3.65 -9.56
CA TRP A 70 13.31 2.62 -9.02
C TRP A 70 12.72 1.94 -7.79
N TYR A 71 12.07 2.67 -6.88
CA TYR A 71 11.36 2.05 -5.77
C TYR A 71 10.23 1.12 -6.24
N LYS A 72 9.48 1.51 -7.27
CA LYS A 72 8.45 0.63 -7.87
C LYS A 72 9.05 -0.67 -8.39
N ILE A 73 10.12 -0.57 -9.18
CA ILE A 73 10.81 -1.74 -9.77
C ILE A 73 11.37 -2.63 -8.66
N LEU A 74 12.05 -2.05 -7.67
CA LEU A 74 12.61 -2.79 -6.55
C LEU A 74 11.53 -3.49 -5.72
N GLY A 75 10.41 -2.81 -5.45
CA GLY A 75 9.27 -3.39 -4.74
C GLY A 75 8.71 -4.60 -5.47
N THR A 76 8.55 -4.51 -6.79
CA THR A 76 8.13 -5.65 -7.62
C THR A 76 9.15 -6.78 -7.57
N ARG A 77 10.47 -6.50 -7.56
CA ARG A 77 11.49 -7.54 -7.43
C ARG A 77 11.46 -8.24 -6.08
N TYR A 78 11.23 -7.52 -4.99
CA TYR A 78 11.02 -8.15 -3.69
C TYR A 78 9.75 -9.00 -3.68
N LEU A 79 8.67 -8.54 -4.31
CA LEU A 79 7.42 -9.29 -4.43
C LEU A 79 7.61 -10.59 -5.23
N ASP A 80 8.30 -10.55 -6.37
CA ASP A 80 8.61 -11.73 -7.20
C ASP A 80 9.38 -12.79 -6.39
N ASN A 81 10.24 -12.36 -5.47
CA ASN A 81 11.01 -13.20 -4.56
C ASN A 81 10.26 -13.54 -3.26
N LYS A 82 8.97 -13.20 -3.15
CA LYS A 82 8.12 -13.42 -1.96
C LYS A 82 8.66 -12.75 -0.68
N MET A 83 9.50 -11.73 -0.81
CA MET A 83 10.03 -10.93 0.30
C MET A 83 9.02 -9.85 0.70
N TYR A 84 7.85 -10.25 1.20
CA TYR A 84 6.70 -9.35 1.40
C TYR A 84 6.98 -8.17 2.36
N GLY A 85 7.81 -8.37 3.38
CA GLY A 85 8.18 -7.31 4.32
C GLY A 85 9.03 -6.21 3.67
N GLU A 86 10.01 -6.58 2.86
CA GLU A 86 10.84 -5.62 2.13
C GLU A 86 10.08 -4.98 0.97
N ALA A 87 9.25 -5.76 0.27
CA ALA A 87 8.33 -5.24 -0.75
C ALA A 87 7.40 -4.17 -0.16
N LEU A 88 6.78 -4.44 1.00
CA LEU A 88 5.89 -3.52 1.69
C LEU A 88 6.57 -2.17 1.98
N LYS A 89 7.75 -2.20 2.63
CA LYS A 89 8.52 -0.98 2.93
C LYS A 89 8.87 -0.21 1.66
N THR A 90 9.25 -0.93 0.60
CA THR A 90 9.67 -0.34 -0.67
C THR A 90 8.50 0.31 -1.41
N PHE A 91 7.31 -0.32 -1.42
CA PHE A 91 6.11 0.29 -2.00
C PHE A 91 5.63 1.51 -1.22
N GLN A 92 5.76 1.52 0.11
CA GLN A 92 5.50 2.72 0.92
C GLN A 92 6.43 3.88 0.53
N LYS A 93 7.71 3.60 0.25
CA LYS A 93 8.63 4.60 -0.31
C LYS A 93 8.22 5.05 -1.71
N ALA A 94 7.75 4.17 -2.57
CA ALA A 94 7.25 4.56 -3.90
C ALA A 94 6.02 5.50 -3.82
N ILE A 95 5.16 5.34 -2.80
CA ILE A 95 3.98 6.19 -2.58
C ILE A 95 4.38 7.65 -2.27
N GLU A 96 5.52 7.88 -1.60
CA GLU A 96 6.03 9.23 -1.34
C GLU A 96 6.28 10.02 -2.65
N TYR A 97 6.54 9.32 -3.76
CA TYR A 97 6.76 9.92 -5.08
C TYR A 97 5.51 9.87 -5.98
N PHE A 98 4.66 8.86 -5.81
CA PHE A 98 3.46 8.65 -6.63
C PHE A 98 2.21 8.39 -5.76
N PRO A 99 1.75 9.39 -4.99
CA PRO A 99 0.66 9.22 -4.03
C PRO A 99 -0.72 8.98 -4.67
N THR A 100 -0.85 9.16 -5.98
CA THR A 100 -2.09 8.92 -6.73
C THR A 100 -2.01 7.67 -7.60
N ASN A 101 -1.05 6.76 -7.35
CA ASN A 101 -0.91 5.52 -8.10
C ASN A 101 -1.58 4.35 -7.37
N GLN A 102 -2.76 3.95 -7.83
CA GLN A 102 -3.56 2.85 -7.28
C GLN A 102 -2.82 1.50 -7.22
N ASN A 103 -1.87 1.25 -8.13
CA ASN A 103 -1.12 -0.02 -8.12
C ASN A 103 -0.25 -0.14 -6.87
N LEU A 104 0.31 0.97 -6.37
CA LEU A 104 1.18 0.94 -5.20
C LEU A 104 0.40 0.59 -3.94
N TYR A 105 -0.78 1.19 -3.79
CA TYR A 105 -1.69 0.86 -2.70
C TYR A 105 -2.19 -0.58 -2.79
N TYR A 106 -2.50 -1.09 -3.99
CA TYR A 106 -2.79 -2.52 -4.17
C TYR A 106 -1.64 -3.42 -3.74
N TYR A 107 -0.39 -3.10 -4.10
CA TYR A 107 0.75 -3.90 -3.70
C TYR A 107 1.05 -3.81 -2.19
N VAL A 108 0.83 -2.65 -1.57
CA VAL A 108 0.86 -2.51 -0.11
C VAL A 108 -0.19 -3.42 0.52
N GLY A 109 -1.42 -3.41 0.00
CA GLY A 109 -2.51 -4.26 0.47
C GLY A 109 -2.15 -5.75 0.40
N LEU A 110 -1.69 -6.18 -0.77
CA LEU A 110 -1.24 -7.55 -1.02
C LEU A 110 -0.12 -7.98 -0.06
N CYS A 111 0.95 -7.17 0.07
CA CYS A 111 2.07 -7.50 0.94
C CYS A 111 1.65 -7.53 2.41
N ALA A 112 0.82 -6.58 2.85
CA ALA A 112 0.31 -6.55 4.21
C ALA A 112 -0.53 -7.80 4.52
N GLY A 113 -1.40 -8.24 3.60
CA GLY A 113 -2.14 -9.51 3.73
C GLY A 113 -1.21 -10.71 3.95
N TYR A 114 -0.17 -10.86 3.13
CA TYR A 114 0.82 -11.93 3.34
C TYR A 114 1.57 -11.82 4.67
N MET A 115 1.91 -10.60 5.09
CA MET A 115 2.56 -10.36 6.38
C MET A 115 1.66 -10.69 7.57
N ALA A 116 0.33 -10.55 7.43
CA ALA A 116 -0.63 -10.95 8.46
C ALA A 116 -0.58 -12.45 8.73
N HIS A 117 -0.43 -13.29 7.69
CA HIS A 117 -0.28 -14.73 7.85
C HIS A 117 1.06 -15.15 8.43
N SER A 118 2.15 -14.48 8.04
CA SER A 118 3.49 -14.76 8.57
C SER A 118 3.67 -14.34 10.04
N ALA A 119 2.79 -13.49 10.58
CA ALA A 119 2.87 -13.05 11.98
C ALA A 119 2.53 -14.17 13.00
N LEU A 120 1.93 -15.28 12.54
CA LEU A 120 1.51 -16.41 13.38
C LEU A 120 2.65 -17.30 13.88
N ASP A 121 3.85 -17.16 13.33
CA ASP A 121 4.98 -18.06 13.62
C ASP A 121 5.81 -17.66 14.87
N TYR A 122 5.46 -16.56 15.55
CA TYR A 122 6.27 -16.06 16.68
C TYR A 122 5.41 -15.46 17.82
N ASP A 123 5.25 -16.24 18.89
CA ASP A 123 4.67 -15.90 20.19
C ASP A 123 3.17 -15.53 20.19
N ALA A 124 2.35 -16.39 20.80
CA ALA A 124 0.90 -16.46 20.62
C ALA A 124 0.11 -15.22 21.07
N THR A 125 0.69 -14.32 21.87
CA THR A 125 -0.01 -13.13 22.39
C THR A 125 0.35 -11.83 21.65
N ALA A 126 1.62 -11.67 21.23
CA ALA A 126 2.05 -10.55 20.40
C ALA A 126 1.68 -10.74 18.91
N SER A 127 1.54 -12.00 18.49
CA SER A 127 1.16 -12.42 17.14
C SER A 127 -0.20 -11.85 16.71
N ASP A 128 -1.22 -11.87 17.57
CA ASP A 128 -2.58 -11.47 17.19
C ASP A 128 -2.70 -9.98 16.92
N THR A 129 -2.03 -9.14 17.72
CA THR A 129 -2.01 -7.69 17.50
C THR A 129 -1.29 -7.35 16.19
N LYS A 130 -0.18 -8.03 15.89
CA LYS A 130 0.59 -7.82 14.67
C LYS A 130 -0.20 -8.26 13.44
N LYS A 131 -0.84 -9.43 13.48
CA LYS A 131 -1.74 -9.92 12.43
C LYS A 131 -2.86 -8.90 12.18
N TYR A 132 -3.55 -8.47 13.22
CA TYR A 132 -4.64 -7.49 13.12
C TYR A 132 -4.20 -6.17 12.49
N ASN A 133 -3.03 -5.64 12.88
CA ASN A 133 -2.47 -4.43 12.30
C ASN A 133 -2.18 -4.58 10.80
N TYR A 134 -1.68 -5.73 10.37
CA TYR A 134 -1.46 -6.00 8.95
C TYR A 134 -2.76 -6.18 8.18
N LEU A 135 -3.78 -6.81 8.75
CA LEU A 135 -5.10 -6.91 8.11
C LEU A 135 -5.73 -5.52 7.94
N LYS A 136 -5.65 -4.64 8.94
CA LYS A 136 -6.09 -3.24 8.82
C LYS A 136 -5.31 -2.46 7.77
N LEU A 137 -3.99 -2.63 7.73
CA LEU A 137 -3.17 -2.01 6.69
C LEU A 137 -3.55 -2.52 5.31
N SER A 138 -3.84 -3.82 5.18
CA SER A 138 -4.29 -4.43 3.94
C SER A 138 -5.61 -3.82 3.45
N GLU A 139 -6.61 -3.78 4.34
CA GLU A 139 -7.92 -3.21 4.06
C GLU A 139 -7.82 -1.74 3.64
N SER A 140 -7.16 -0.90 4.45
CA SER A 140 -7.01 0.53 4.17
C SER A 140 -6.26 0.80 2.86
N ALA A 141 -5.25 0.00 2.54
CA ALA A 141 -4.52 0.16 1.28
C ALA A 141 -5.37 -0.23 0.06
N TYR A 142 -6.17 -1.30 0.13
CA TYR A 142 -7.10 -1.60 -0.96
C TYR A 142 -8.20 -0.53 -1.11
N LEU A 143 -8.74 -0.04 0.01
CA LEU A 143 -9.72 1.06 -0.01
C LEU A 143 -9.14 2.32 -0.65
N GLU A 144 -7.88 2.65 -0.37
CA GLU A 144 -7.20 3.80 -1.00
C GLU A 144 -6.95 3.57 -2.50
N ALA A 145 -6.58 2.35 -2.90
CA ALA A 145 -6.48 1.99 -4.32
C ALA A 145 -7.83 2.19 -5.05
N LEU A 146 -8.94 1.83 -4.40
CA LEU A 146 -10.30 2.00 -4.93
C LEU A 146 -10.81 3.45 -4.85
N ARG A 147 -10.30 4.25 -3.91
CA ARG A 147 -10.56 5.70 -3.87
C ARG A 147 -9.94 6.40 -5.06
N ILE A 148 -8.73 6.01 -5.44
CA ILE A 148 -7.99 6.53 -6.60
C ILE A 148 -8.60 6.04 -7.91
N GLU A 149 -8.84 4.73 -8.03
CA GLU A 149 -9.44 4.11 -9.23
C GLU A 149 -10.60 3.18 -8.82
N PRO A 150 -11.85 3.68 -8.84
CA PRO A 150 -13.01 2.93 -8.38
C PRO A 150 -13.29 1.63 -9.15
N ARG A 151 -12.82 1.50 -10.40
CA ARG A 151 -12.98 0.29 -11.21
C ARG A 151 -11.73 -0.59 -11.22
N TYR A 152 -10.84 -0.44 -10.24
CA TYR A 152 -9.60 -1.21 -10.21
C TYR A 152 -9.85 -2.68 -9.82
N ALA A 153 -10.01 -3.53 -10.83
CA ALA A 153 -10.41 -4.93 -10.69
C ALA A 153 -9.54 -5.71 -9.69
N ARG A 154 -8.22 -5.51 -9.71
CA ARG A 154 -7.28 -6.17 -8.78
C ARG A 154 -7.53 -5.81 -7.32
N ALA A 155 -7.83 -4.55 -7.01
CA ALA A 155 -8.13 -4.11 -5.65
C ALA A 155 -9.55 -4.52 -5.22
N LEU A 156 -10.53 -4.50 -6.13
CA LEU A 156 -11.86 -5.05 -5.85
C LEU A 156 -11.74 -6.52 -5.43
N TYR A 157 -11.04 -7.33 -6.24
CA TYR A 157 -10.84 -8.74 -5.93
C TYR A 157 -10.04 -8.94 -4.64
N GLY A 158 -8.91 -8.25 -4.47
CA GLY A 158 -8.06 -8.38 -3.29
C GLY A 158 -8.77 -8.02 -1.98
N LEU A 159 -9.58 -6.96 -1.99
CA LEU A 159 -10.37 -6.56 -0.82
C LEU A 159 -11.51 -7.54 -0.54
N SER A 160 -12.18 -8.05 -1.57
CA SER A 160 -13.20 -9.09 -1.40
C SER A 160 -12.65 -10.38 -0.81
N ILE A 161 -11.45 -10.80 -1.24
CA ILE A 161 -10.77 -11.95 -0.64
C ILE A 161 -10.47 -11.68 0.84
N LEU A 162 -9.94 -10.49 1.17
CA LEU A 162 -9.67 -10.11 2.55
C LEU A 162 -10.94 -10.21 3.41
N TYR A 163 -12.07 -9.66 2.93
CA TYR A 163 -13.33 -9.71 3.65
C TYR A 163 -13.90 -11.13 3.82
N VAL A 164 -13.90 -11.94 2.76
CA VAL A 164 -14.49 -13.30 2.82
C VAL A 164 -13.62 -14.28 3.61
N PHE A 165 -12.30 -14.18 3.52
CA PHE A 165 -11.41 -15.23 4.03
C PHE A 165 -10.69 -14.85 5.32
N GLU A 166 -10.41 -13.57 5.57
CA GLU A 166 -9.62 -13.15 6.73
C GLU A 166 -10.44 -12.41 7.81
N LEU A 167 -11.45 -11.66 7.40
CA LEU A 167 -12.24 -10.82 8.30
C LEU A 167 -13.66 -11.36 8.57
N ASP A 168 -14.11 -12.33 7.78
CA ASP A 168 -15.47 -12.88 7.81
C ASP A 168 -16.59 -11.82 7.62
N GLU A 169 -16.28 -10.73 6.91
CA GLU A 169 -17.19 -9.61 6.62
C GLU A 169 -17.85 -9.79 5.25
N ASN A 170 -18.56 -10.90 5.07
CA ASN A 170 -19.12 -11.33 3.78
C ASN A 170 -20.06 -10.28 3.17
N GLU A 171 -20.81 -9.54 3.98
CA GLU A 171 -21.72 -8.47 3.55
C GLU A 171 -20.98 -7.33 2.84
N LYS A 172 -19.75 -7.01 3.26
CA LYS A 172 -18.92 -5.99 2.60
C LYS A 172 -18.32 -6.50 1.29
N ALA A 173 -18.10 -7.81 1.17
CA ALA A 173 -17.49 -8.40 -0.01
C ALA A 173 -18.43 -8.45 -1.22
N VAL A 174 -19.72 -8.74 -0.99
CA VAL A 174 -20.74 -8.87 -2.04
C VAL A 174 -20.76 -7.69 -3.02
N PRO A 175 -20.92 -6.41 -2.61
CA PRO A 175 -20.99 -5.29 -3.55
C PRO A 175 -19.69 -5.08 -4.33
N LEU A 176 -18.53 -5.43 -3.75
CA LEU A 176 -17.24 -5.34 -4.43
C LEU A 176 -17.10 -6.40 -5.53
N LEU A 177 -17.55 -7.63 -5.25
CA LEU A 177 -17.54 -8.75 -6.20
C LEU A 177 -18.56 -8.56 -7.32
N GLU A 178 -19.76 -8.09 -7.00
CA GLU A 178 -20.76 -7.70 -7.99
C GLU A 178 -20.18 -6.65 -8.94
N LYS A 179 -19.56 -5.59 -8.40
CA LYS A 179 -18.90 -4.55 -9.18
C LYS A 179 -17.77 -5.12 -10.04
N LEU A 180 -16.92 -5.99 -9.49
CA LEU A 180 -15.85 -6.66 -10.23
C LEU A 180 -16.40 -7.46 -11.41
N LEU A 181 -17.49 -8.21 -11.21
CA LEU A 181 -18.12 -9.02 -12.25
C LEU A 181 -18.88 -8.21 -13.31
N THR A 182 -19.07 -6.89 -13.12
CA THR A 182 -19.45 -5.98 -14.21
C THR A 182 -18.29 -5.63 -15.13
N ILE A 183 -17.05 -5.71 -14.63
CA ILE A 183 -15.81 -5.39 -15.36
C ILE A 183 -15.26 -6.66 -16.01
N GLU A 184 -15.13 -7.73 -15.22
CA GLU A 184 -14.59 -9.01 -15.63
C GLU A 184 -15.70 -10.07 -15.63
N THR A 185 -16.59 -9.98 -16.60
CA THR A 185 -17.85 -10.74 -16.67
C THR A 185 -17.72 -12.27 -16.71
N ARG A 186 -16.51 -12.77 -16.98
CA ARG A 186 -16.16 -14.20 -17.07
C ARG A 186 -15.10 -14.63 -16.04
N ASN A 187 -14.81 -13.81 -15.03
CA ASN A 187 -13.88 -14.18 -13.97
C ASN A 187 -14.53 -15.24 -13.06
N VAL A 188 -14.22 -16.51 -13.33
CA VAL A 188 -14.78 -17.65 -12.61
C VAL A 188 -14.31 -17.67 -11.14
N ASP A 189 -13.10 -17.21 -10.86
CA ASP A 189 -12.58 -17.15 -9.47
C ASP A 189 -13.41 -16.16 -8.64
N ALA A 190 -13.66 -14.96 -9.18
CA ALA A 190 -14.54 -13.98 -8.56
C ALA A 190 -15.98 -14.48 -8.41
N MET A 191 -16.49 -15.27 -9.35
CA MET A 191 -17.82 -15.90 -9.21
C MET A 191 -17.86 -16.90 -8.06
N PHE A 192 -16.82 -17.73 -7.88
CA PHE A 192 -16.76 -18.65 -6.73
C PHE A 192 -16.75 -17.90 -5.40
N VAL A 193 -15.97 -16.82 -5.30
CA VAL A 193 -15.93 -15.98 -4.10
C VAL A 193 -17.28 -15.30 -3.86
N LEU A 194 -17.96 -14.81 -4.90
CA LEU A 194 -19.29 -14.21 -4.76
C LEU A 194 -20.34 -15.22 -4.31
N ALA A 195 -20.35 -16.41 -4.90
CA ALA A 195 -21.28 -17.45 -4.50
C ALA A 195 -21.07 -17.86 -3.03
N ARG A 196 -19.82 -17.92 -2.58
CA ARG A 196 -19.50 -18.14 -1.17
C ARG A 196 -19.99 -16.99 -0.29
N ALA A 197 -19.72 -15.74 -0.67
CA ALA A 197 -20.18 -14.59 0.10
C ALA A 197 -21.71 -14.59 0.25
N TYR A 198 -22.46 -14.84 -0.84
CA TYR A 198 -23.91 -15.01 -0.78
C TYR A 198 -24.36 -16.18 0.09
N TYR A 199 -23.64 -17.31 0.07
CA TYR A 199 -23.96 -18.42 0.96
C TYR A 199 -23.79 -18.04 2.43
N SER A 200 -22.69 -17.34 2.77
CA SER A 200 -22.43 -16.87 4.14
C SER A 200 -23.44 -15.82 4.61
N THR A 201 -24.01 -15.02 3.70
CA THR A 201 -25.07 -14.04 3.99
C THR A 201 -26.48 -14.62 3.90
N TYR A 202 -26.63 -15.95 3.80
CA TYR A 202 -27.90 -16.67 3.67
C TYR A 202 -28.72 -16.33 2.41
N GLU A 203 -28.08 -15.72 1.41
CA GLU A 203 -28.67 -15.42 0.10
C GLU A 203 -28.55 -16.63 -0.85
N PHE A 204 -29.08 -17.77 -0.42
CA PHE A 204 -28.89 -19.07 -1.08
C PHE A 204 -29.33 -19.09 -2.54
N ASP A 205 -30.45 -18.44 -2.88
CA ASP A 205 -30.93 -18.35 -4.27
C ASP A 205 -29.90 -17.65 -5.18
N LYS A 206 -29.28 -16.58 -4.68
CA LYS A 206 -28.24 -15.86 -5.43
C LYS A 206 -26.97 -16.69 -5.55
N ALA A 207 -26.54 -17.36 -4.48
CA ALA A 207 -25.40 -18.27 -4.51
C ALA A 207 -25.58 -19.38 -5.56
N ALA A 208 -26.75 -20.04 -5.56
CA ALA A 208 -27.07 -21.09 -6.52
C ALA A 208 -27.07 -20.58 -7.98
N ALA A 209 -27.62 -19.37 -8.22
CA ALA A 209 -27.63 -18.74 -9.53
C ALA A 209 -26.20 -18.41 -10.04
N VAL A 210 -25.30 -17.97 -9.15
CA VAL A 210 -23.89 -17.74 -9.51
C VAL A 210 -23.20 -19.06 -9.88
N TYR A 211 -23.45 -20.15 -9.15
CA TYR A 211 -22.92 -21.46 -9.53
C TYR A 211 -23.44 -21.95 -10.88
N ASP A 212 -24.72 -21.73 -11.20
CA ASP A 212 -25.25 -22.02 -12.54
C ASP A 212 -24.52 -21.24 -13.63
N LYS A 213 -24.22 -19.96 -13.39
CA LYS A 213 -23.43 -19.16 -14.31
C LYS A 213 -22.02 -19.75 -14.50
N ILE A 214 -21.36 -20.22 -13.45
CA ILE A 214 -20.06 -20.89 -13.56
C ILE A 214 -20.17 -22.14 -14.44
N ILE A 215 -21.15 -23.01 -14.17
CA ILE A 215 -21.37 -24.27 -14.91
C ILE A 215 -21.59 -24.01 -16.40
N GLN A 216 -22.33 -22.95 -16.75
CA GLN A 216 -22.64 -22.59 -18.14
C GLN A 216 -21.45 -21.93 -18.87
N THR A 217 -20.59 -21.20 -18.16
CA THR A 217 -19.58 -20.33 -18.79
C THR A 217 -18.17 -20.90 -18.79
N THR A 218 -17.82 -21.74 -17.81
CA THR A 218 -16.46 -22.30 -17.73
C THR A 218 -16.27 -23.47 -18.70
N LYS A 219 -15.08 -23.57 -19.29
CA LYS A 219 -14.67 -24.73 -20.09
C LYS A 219 -13.98 -25.83 -19.26
N SER A 220 -13.56 -25.52 -18.03
CA SER A 220 -12.89 -26.48 -17.15
C SER A 220 -13.92 -27.41 -16.50
N ASP A 221 -13.84 -28.70 -16.80
CA ASP A 221 -14.74 -29.69 -16.20
C ASP A 221 -14.51 -29.86 -14.69
N GLU A 222 -13.29 -29.62 -14.20
CA GLU A 222 -12.99 -29.57 -12.78
C GLU A 222 -13.79 -28.46 -12.09
N ARG A 223 -13.71 -27.24 -12.62
CA ARG A 223 -14.47 -26.09 -12.09
C ARG A 223 -15.97 -26.28 -12.22
N LYS A 224 -16.46 -26.96 -13.27
CA LYS A 224 -17.89 -27.32 -13.37
C LYS A 224 -18.32 -28.25 -12.25
N LYS A 225 -17.55 -29.32 -12.00
CA LYS A 225 -17.84 -30.28 -10.93
C LYS A 225 -17.81 -29.62 -9.56
N GLU A 226 -16.83 -28.75 -9.32
CA GLU A 226 -16.74 -27.95 -8.10
C GLU A 226 -17.98 -27.05 -7.92
N ALA A 227 -18.38 -26.32 -8.96
CA ALA A 227 -19.59 -25.49 -8.92
C ALA A 227 -20.87 -26.31 -8.70
N GLN A 228 -20.99 -27.50 -9.30
CA GLN A 228 -22.11 -28.42 -9.08
C GLN A 228 -22.17 -28.92 -7.64
N ALA A 229 -21.03 -29.31 -7.07
CA ALA A 229 -20.94 -29.77 -5.70
C ALA A 229 -21.30 -28.65 -4.71
N ASN A 230 -20.73 -27.46 -4.89
CA ASN A 230 -21.03 -26.31 -4.03
C ASN A 230 -22.48 -25.86 -4.17
N LYS A 231 -23.05 -25.86 -5.39
CA LYS A 231 -24.48 -25.59 -5.60
C LYS A 231 -25.36 -26.56 -4.82
N LYS A 232 -25.02 -27.84 -4.81
CA LYS A 232 -25.77 -28.83 -4.03
C LYS A 232 -25.77 -28.50 -2.54
N ILE A 233 -24.61 -28.13 -1.98
CA ILE A 233 -24.51 -27.70 -0.57
C ILE A 233 -25.42 -26.50 -0.29
N VAL A 234 -25.42 -25.49 -1.18
CA VAL A 234 -26.31 -24.31 -1.06
C VAL A 234 -27.78 -24.73 -1.05
N LEU A 235 -28.20 -25.59 -1.98
CA LEU A 235 -29.60 -26.01 -2.07
C LEU A 235 -30.02 -26.87 -0.87
N ASP A 236 -29.16 -27.79 -0.43
CA ASP A 236 -29.42 -28.61 0.76
C ASP A 236 -29.59 -27.71 1.99
N ALA A 237 -28.78 -26.66 2.14
CA ALA A 237 -28.91 -25.67 3.21
C ALA A 237 -30.20 -24.83 3.10
N ALA A 238 -30.62 -24.46 1.89
CA ALA A 238 -31.84 -23.69 1.66
C ALA A 238 -33.13 -24.48 1.99
N TYR A 239 -33.10 -25.81 1.85
CA TYR A 239 -34.25 -26.69 2.06
C TYR A 239 -34.19 -27.54 3.33
N ALA A 240 -33.13 -27.43 4.12
CA ALA A 240 -33.05 -28.03 5.46
C ALA A 240 -34.04 -27.30 6.39
N LYS A 241 -35.18 -27.95 6.66
CA LYS A 241 -36.17 -27.54 7.67
C LYS A 241 -35.78 -27.99 9.07
#